data_AF-A0A6M0JZW9-F1
#
_entry.id   AF-A0A6M0JZW9-F1
#
_cell.length_a   1.000
_cell.length_b   1.000
_cell.length_c   1.000
_cell.angle_alpha   90.00
_cell.angle_beta   90.00
_cell.angle_gamma   90.00
#
_symmetry.space_group_name_H-M   'P 1'
#
loop_
_entity.id
_entity.type
_entity.pdbx_description
1 polymer ?
#
loop_
_entity_poly.entity_id
_entity_poly.type
_entity_poly.pdbx_seq_one_letter_code
_entity_poly.pdbx_strand_id
1 'polypeptide(L)'
;MPTTAANDVYDPDLALARAGGRAEVRDRMLIGLLDLLDDPACGGRLLAVQRYGSERAACREAAHRAAGVARQAATRQLETLLRALEQALEAGDLEEAGRLGADLPAIIAAVCNAVAHAGSSGSG
;
A
#
# COMPACT_ATOMS: atom_id res chain seq x y z
N MET A 1 -22.93 0.40 7.85
CA MET A 1 -21.61 0.28 7.21
C MET A 1 -20.65 1.14 8.01
N PRO A 2 -19.55 0.61 8.57
CA PRO A 2 -18.62 1.47 9.30
C PRO A 2 -17.96 2.37 8.27
N THR A 3 -18.13 3.67 8.44
CA THR A 3 -17.41 4.70 7.67
C THR A 3 -15.95 4.53 8.04
N THR A 4 -15.17 3.84 7.20
CA THR A 4 -13.73 3.75 7.41
C THR A 4 -13.20 5.17 7.47
N ALA A 5 -12.58 5.55 8.59
CA ALA A 5 -12.18 6.93 8.79
C ALA A 5 -11.12 7.28 7.71
N ALA A 6 -11.13 8.50 7.16
CA ALA A 6 -10.13 8.90 6.18
C ALA A 6 -8.68 8.70 6.69
N ASN A 7 -8.47 8.82 8.01
CA ASN A 7 -7.21 8.54 8.69
C ASN A 7 -6.78 7.06 8.64
N ASP A 8 -7.70 6.12 8.43
CA ASP A 8 -7.35 4.71 8.23
C ASP A 8 -6.75 4.47 6.83
N VAL A 9 -7.04 5.34 5.86
CA VAL A 9 -6.49 5.28 4.50
C VAL A 9 -5.09 5.89 4.48
N TYR A 10 -4.95 7.08 5.04
CA TYR A 10 -3.68 7.80 5.16
C TYR A 10 -3.72 8.71 6.39
N ASP A 11 -2.74 8.54 7.29
CA ASP A 11 -2.57 9.37 8.48
C ASP A 11 -1.41 10.37 8.28
N PRO A 12 -1.68 11.63 7.91
CA PRO A 12 -0.65 12.61 7.58
C PRO A 12 0.21 13.01 8.79
N ASP A 13 -0.35 12.99 9.99
CA ASP A 13 0.35 13.36 11.22
C ASP A 13 1.33 12.25 11.62
N LEU A 14 0.89 10.99 11.56
CA LEU A 14 1.76 9.84 11.77
C LEU A 14 2.83 9.74 10.68
N ALA A 15 2.50 10.01 9.42
CA ALA A 15 3.47 10.04 8.33
C ALA A 15 4.54 11.11 8.57
N LEU A 16 4.13 12.32 9.01
CA LEU A 16 5.05 13.40 9.34
C LEU A 16 5.93 13.05 10.55
N ALA A 17 5.36 12.44 11.59
CA ALA A 17 6.11 11.98 12.75
C ALA A 17 7.18 10.92 12.37
N ARG A 18 6.83 9.97 11.49
CA ARG A 18 7.76 8.96 10.96
C ARG A 18 8.86 9.56 10.08
N ALA A 19 8.57 10.67 9.41
CA ALA A 19 9.55 11.45 8.65
C ALA A 19 10.44 12.35 9.54
N GLY A 20 10.23 12.35 10.86
CA GLY A 20 10.95 13.21 11.81
C GLY A 20 10.55 14.68 11.70
N GLY A 21 9.29 14.96 11.40
CA GLY A 21 8.76 16.32 11.25
C GLY A 21 9.04 16.98 9.90
N ARG A 22 9.62 16.24 8.93
CA ARG A 22 10.04 16.76 7.63
C ARG A 22 9.04 16.40 6.53
N ALA A 23 8.32 17.40 6.02
CA ALA A 23 7.31 17.21 4.99
C ALA A 23 7.92 16.64 3.68
N GLU A 24 9.12 17.07 3.30
CA GLU A 24 9.80 16.59 2.10
C GLU A 24 10.20 15.11 2.19
N VAL A 25 10.49 14.62 3.39
CA VAL A 25 10.80 13.21 3.64
C VAL A 25 9.52 12.38 3.61
N ARG A 26 8.44 12.88 4.24
CA ARG A 26 7.10 12.27 4.17
C ARG A 26 6.64 12.11 2.73
N ASP A 27 6.74 13.16 1.93
CA ASP A 27 6.28 13.17 0.54
C ASP A 27 7.12 12.22 -0.32
N ARG A 28 8.45 12.16 -0.09
CA ARG A 28 9.32 11.19 -0.75
C ARG A 28 8.97 9.74 -0.40
N MET A 29 8.57 9.46 0.84
CA MET A 29 8.12 8.11 1.24
C MET A 29 6.81 7.72 0.54
N LEU A 30 5.87 8.66 0.40
CA LEU A 30 4.63 8.44 -0.35
C LEU A 30 4.88 8.21 -1.84
N ILE A 31 5.71 9.05 -2.46
CA ILE A 31 6.08 8.90 -3.88
C ILE A 31 6.77 7.55 -4.09
N GLY A 32 7.74 7.19 -3.24
CA GLY A 32 8.42 5.90 -3.33
C GLY A 32 7.51 4.69 -3.14
N LEU A 33 6.45 4.82 -2.34
CA LEU A 33 5.41 3.78 -2.22
C LEU A 33 4.63 3.63 -3.53
N LEU A 34 4.20 4.74 -4.13
CA LEU A 34 3.43 4.73 -5.37
C LEU A 34 4.27 4.23 -6.53
N ASP A 35 5.52 4.68 -6.66
CA ASP A 35 6.47 4.22 -7.67
C ASP A 35 6.72 2.70 -7.54
N LEU A 36 6.87 2.20 -6.31
CA LEU A 36 7.03 0.76 -6.05
C LEU A 36 5.80 -0.05 -6.46
N LEU A 37 4.60 0.51 -6.34
CA LEU A 37 3.34 -0.14 -6.72
C LEU A 37 3.03 0.02 -8.22
N ASP A 38 3.63 0.99 -8.91
CA ASP A 38 3.54 1.14 -10.36
C ASP A 38 4.58 0.25 -11.08
N ASP A 39 5.67 -0.13 -10.40
CA ASP A 39 6.71 -1.03 -10.95
C ASP A 39 6.11 -2.40 -11.34
N PRO A 40 6.21 -2.83 -12.61
CA PRO A 40 5.73 -4.14 -13.07
C PRO A 40 6.33 -5.34 -12.32
N ALA A 41 7.58 -5.23 -11.85
CA ALA A 41 8.27 -6.28 -11.11
C ALA A 41 7.75 -6.42 -9.67
N CYS A 42 7.04 -5.42 -9.16
CA CYS A 42 6.42 -5.39 -7.84
C CYS A 42 4.91 -5.35 -7.97
N GLY A 43 4.30 -4.19 -8.24
CA GLY A 43 2.85 -4.02 -8.35
C GLY A 43 2.22 -4.89 -9.45
N GLY A 44 2.86 -5.01 -10.62
CA GLY A 44 2.38 -5.90 -11.68
C GLY A 44 2.25 -7.36 -11.23
N ARG A 45 3.15 -7.83 -10.37
CA ARG A 45 3.07 -9.18 -9.77
C ARG A 45 1.98 -9.31 -8.73
N LEU A 46 1.74 -8.26 -7.92
CA LEU A 46 0.69 -8.26 -6.90
C LEU A 46 -0.71 -8.19 -7.51
N LEU A 47 -0.87 -7.56 -8.68
CA LEU A 47 -2.13 -7.49 -9.42
C LEU A 47 -2.46 -8.79 -10.17
N ALA A 48 -1.45 -9.60 -10.50
CA ALA A 48 -1.59 -10.79 -11.33
C ALA A 48 -1.15 -12.08 -10.62
N VAL A 49 -1.34 -12.17 -9.29
CA VAL A 49 -0.90 -13.33 -8.48
C VAL A 49 -1.37 -14.67 -9.06
N GLN A 50 -2.60 -14.76 -9.58
CA GLN A 50 -3.13 -15.99 -10.18
C GLN A 50 -2.34 -16.45 -11.41
N ARG A 51 -1.74 -15.51 -12.16
CA ARG A 51 -0.90 -15.79 -13.34
C ARG A 51 0.52 -16.23 -12.95
N TYR A 52 0.96 -15.83 -11.76
CA TYR A 52 2.31 -16.05 -11.23
C TYR A 52 2.35 -17.12 -10.12
N GLY A 53 1.43 -18.09 -10.12
CA GLY A 53 1.39 -19.18 -9.13
C GLY A 53 2.71 -19.98 -8.99
N SER A 54 3.59 -19.94 -10.00
CA SER A 54 4.95 -20.49 -9.97
C SER A 54 6.01 -19.55 -9.35
N GLU A 55 5.75 -18.24 -9.29
CA GLU A 55 6.63 -17.19 -8.74
C GLU A 55 6.17 -16.69 -7.36
N ARG A 56 5.46 -17.51 -6.58
CA ARG A 56 4.94 -17.16 -5.23
C ARG A 56 5.96 -16.48 -4.33
N ALA A 57 7.21 -16.94 -4.34
CA ALA A 57 8.27 -16.35 -3.53
C ALA A 57 8.55 -14.88 -3.89
N ALA A 58 8.57 -14.56 -5.20
CA ALA A 58 8.77 -13.21 -5.69
C ALA A 58 7.56 -12.31 -5.40
N CYS A 59 6.34 -12.83 -5.58
CA CYS A 59 5.11 -12.11 -5.17
C CYS A 59 5.11 -11.82 -3.67
N ARG A 60 5.52 -12.80 -2.84
CA ARG A 60 5.58 -12.62 -1.37
C ARG A 60 6.59 -11.54 -1.00
N GLU A 61 7.77 -11.58 -1.59
CA GLU A 61 8.80 -10.58 -1.33
C GLU A 61 8.36 -9.17 -1.76
N ALA A 62 7.69 -9.05 -2.91
CA ALA A 62 7.08 -7.80 -3.35
C ALA A 62 6.03 -7.29 -2.35
N ALA A 63 5.14 -8.16 -1.88
CA ALA A 63 4.12 -7.82 -0.87
C ALA A 63 4.76 -7.37 0.44
N HIS A 64 5.78 -8.11 0.92
CA HIS A 64 6.54 -7.78 2.13
C HIS A 64 7.21 -6.40 2.04
N ARG A 65 7.92 -6.14 0.92
CA ARG A 65 8.58 -4.86 0.67
C ARG A 65 7.56 -3.72 0.64
N ALA A 66 6.49 -3.88 -0.14
CA ALA A 66 5.44 -2.88 -0.25
C ALA A 66 4.75 -2.61 1.11
N ALA A 67 4.49 -3.65 1.91
CA ALA A 67 3.92 -3.49 3.26
C ALA A 67 4.85 -2.68 4.17
N GLY A 68 6.16 -2.91 4.10
CA GLY A 68 7.16 -2.14 4.84
C GLY A 68 7.15 -0.65 4.49
N VAL A 69 7.05 -0.32 3.20
CA VAL A 69 6.98 1.08 2.74
C VAL A 69 5.63 1.71 3.09
N ALA A 70 4.52 0.99 2.92
CA ALA A 70 3.18 1.45 3.31
C ALA A 70 3.10 1.79 4.81
N ARG A 71 3.73 0.95 5.64
CA ARG A 71 3.91 1.23 7.07
C ARG A 71 4.69 2.52 7.29
N GLN A 72 5.78 2.78 6.57
CA GLN A 72 6.53 4.03 6.75
C GLN A 72 5.71 5.26 6.32
N ALA A 73 4.95 5.14 5.24
CA ALA A 73 4.08 6.19 4.70
C ALA A 73 2.76 6.40 5.47
N ALA A 74 2.50 5.60 6.52
CA ALA A 74 1.28 5.65 7.33
C ALA A 74 -0.02 5.42 6.53
N THR A 75 0.02 4.52 5.55
CA THR A 75 -1.15 4.09 4.77
C THR A 75 -1.70 2.78 5.34
N ARG A 76 -2.41 2.86 6.47
CA ARG A 76 -2.74 1.68 7.31
C ARG A 76 -3.58 0.62 6.58
N GLN A 77 -4.58 1.01 5.80
CA GLN A 77 -5.37 0.07 5.00
C GLN A 77 -4.52 -0.65 3.94
N LEU A 78 -3.65 0.10 3.26
CA LEU A 78 -2.74 -0.45 2.26
C LEU A 78 -1.72 -1.40 2.90
N GLU A 79 -1.14 -1.04 4.04
CA GLU A 79 -0.29 -1.94 4.83
C GLU A 79 -1.04 -3.23 5.19
N THR A 80 -2.29 -3.12 5.65
CA THR A 80 -3.10 -4.28 6.07
C THR A 80 -3.37 -5.22 4.90
N LEU A 81 -3.77 -4.68 3.74
CA LEU A 81 -4.01 -5.45 2.52
C LEU A 81 -2.72 -6.16 2.06
N LEU A 82 -1.59 -5.46 2.02
CA LEU A 82 -0.31 -6.01 1.56
C LEU A 82 0.20 -7.11 2.51
N ARG A 83 0.00 -6.97 3.82
CA ARG A 83 0.31 -8.03 4.79
C ARG A 83 -0.61 -9.25 4.64
N ALA A 84 -1.90 -9.04 4.41
CA ALA A 84 -2.83 -10.13 4.15
C ALA A 84 -2.43 -10.88 2.86
N LEU A 85 -2.04 -10.15 1.83
CA LEU A 85 -1.54 -10.70 0.57
C LEU A 85 -0.26 -11.52 0.78
N GLU A 86 0.70 -10.99 1.55
CA GLU A 86 1.92 -11.70 1.94
C GLU A 86 1.60 -13.03 2.65
N GLN A 87 0.67 -13.01 3.62
CA GLN A 87 0.25 -14.19 4.37
C GLN A 87 -0.45 -15.23 3.50
N ALA A 88 -1.34 -14.80 2.60
CA ALA A 88 -2.02 -15.70 1.67
C ALA A 88 -1.01 -16.38 0.72
N LEU A 89 -0.04 -15.61 0.21
CA LEU A 89 1.06 -16.13 -0.61
C LEU A 89 1.95 -17.12 0.15
N GLU A 90 2.24 -16.84 1.42
CA GLU A 90 3.01 -17.72 2.30
C GLU A 90 2.27 -19.03 2.63
N ALA A 91 0.96 -18.96 2.88
CA ALA A 91 0.09 -20.11 3.08
C ALA A 91 -0.16 -20.91 1.79
N GLY A 92 0.16 -20.34 0.62
CA GLY A 92 -0.13 -20.92 -0.68
C GLY A 92 -1.60 -20.82 -1.11
N ASP A 93 -2.38 -19.96 -0.44
CA ASP A 93 -3.77 -19.67 -0.78
C ASP A 93 -3.84 -18.67 -1.94
N LEU A 94 -3.73 -19.20 -3.17
CA LEU A 94 -3.75 -18.39 -4.38
C LEU A 94 -5.11 -17.77 -4.69
N GLU A 95 -6.19 -18.33 -4.16
CA GLU A 95 -7.55 -17.79 -4.35
C GLU A 95 -7.73 -16.54 -3.50
N GLU A 96 -7.39 -16.60 -2.21
CA GLU A 96 -7.37 -15.43 -1.33
C GLU A 96 -6.40 -14.37 -1.85
N ALA A 97 -5.17 -14.76 -2.22
CA ALA A 97 -4.20 -13.81 -2.75
C ALA A 97 -4.68 -13.15 -4.06
N GLY A 98 -5.40 -13.89 -4.91
CA GLY A 98 -6.03 -13.37 -6.12
C GLY A 98 -7.12 -12.33 -5.81
N ARG A 99 -7.96 -12.57 -4.80
CA ARG A 99 -8.97 -11.60 -4.35
C ARG A 99 -8.32 -10.34 -3.77
N LEU A 100 -7.37 -10.50 -2.86
CA LEU A 100 -6.65 -9.38 -2.24
C LEU A 100 -5.88 -8.53 -3.26
N GLY A 101 -5.27 -9.18 -4.27
CA GLY A 101 -4.62 -8.48 -5.37
C GLY A 101 -5.59 -7.67 -6.24
N ALA A 102 -6.82 -8.15 -6.44
CA ALA A 102 -7.85 -7.43 -7.19
C ALA A 102 -8.37 -6.18 -6.46
N ASP A 103 -8.29 -6.15 -5.13
CA ASP A 103 -8.69 -5.00 -4.31
C ASP A 103 -7.60 -3.89 -4.26
N LEU A 104 -6.35 -4.23 -4.62
CA LEU A 104 -5.20 -3.32 -4.53
C LEU A 104 -5.38 -1.99 -5.29
N PRO A 105 -5.87 -1.96 -6.55
CA PRO A 105 -6.07 -0.71 -7.28
C PRO A 105 -7.05 0.26 -6.60
N ALA A 106 -8.12 -0.27 -6.00
CA ALA A 106 -9.12 0.54 -5.32
C ALA A 106 -8.54 1.20 -4.06
N ILE A 107 -7.72 0.47 -3.30
CA ILE A 107 -7.03 1.01 -2.12
C ILE A 107 -5.96 2.03 -2.52
N ILE A 108 -5.20 1.79 -3.60
CA ILE A 108 -4.24 2.77 -4.12
C ILE A 108 -4.95 4.08 -4.50
N ALA A 109 -6.07 3.99 -5.22
CA ALA A 109 -6.87 5.16 -5.59
C ALA A 109 -7.38 5.92 -4.36
N ALA A 110 -7.81 5.19 -3.32
CA ALA A 110 -8.22 5.79 -2.05
C ALA A 110 -7.07 6.55 -1.37
N VAL A 111 -5.85 5.99 -1.35
CA VAL A 111 -4.64 6.66 -0.82
C VAL A 111 -4.33 7.92 -1.60
N CYS A 112 -4.31 7.86 -2.93
CA CYS A 112 -4.07 9.04 -3.78
C CYS A 112 -5.07 10.16 -3.52
N ASN A 113 -6.36 9.81 -3.38
CA ASN A 113 -7.39 10.77 -3.02
C ASN A 113 -7.17 11.37 -1.63
N ALA A 114 -6.86 10.55 -0.62
CA ALA A 114 -6.62 11.03 0.74
C ALA A 114 -5.42 11.99 0.82
N VAL A 115 -4.33 11.69 0.11
CA VAL A 115 -3.14 12.55 0.01
C VAL A 115 -3.47 13.89 -0.64
N ALA A 116 -4.25 13.90 -1.72
CA ALA A 116 -4.66 15.13 -2.40
C ALA A 116 -5.48 16.05 -1.46
N HIS A 117 -6.42 15.50 -0.70
CA HIS A 117 -7.25 16.26 0.25
C HIS A 117 -6.44 16.78 1.46
N ALA A 118 -5.46 16.00 1.94
CA ALA A 118 -4.56 16.41 3.00
C ALA A 118 -3.66 17.59 2.57
N GLY A 119 -3.20 17.60 1.31
CA GLY A 119 -2.41 18.70 0.76
C GLY A 119 -3.20 19.99 0.57
N SER A 120 -4.48 19.91 0.17
CA SER A 120 -5.33 21.10 -0.01
C SER A 120 -5.73 21.80 1.29
N SER A 121 -5.73 21.08 2.43
CA SER A 121 -6.14 21.64 3.72
C SER A 121 -5.04 22.43 4.45
N GLY A 122 -3.79 22.36 3.98
CA GLY A 122 -2.63 23.05 4.57
C GLY A 122 -2.33 24.44 4.00
N SER A 123 -3.21 24.98 3.16
CA SER A 123 -3.09 26.34 2.59
C SER A 123 -4.07 27.29 3.29
N GLY A 124 -3.77 27.70 4.53
CA GLY A 124 -4.59 28.62 5.32
C GLY A 124 -3.79 29.32 6.40
#